data_AF-A0A1I4XDI7-F1
#
_entry.id   AF-A0A1I4XDI7-F1
#
_cell.length_a   1.000
_cell.length_b   1.000
_cell.length_c   1.000
_cell.angle_alpha   90.00
_cell.angle_beta   90.00
_cell.angle_gamma   90.00
#
_symmetry.space_group_name_H-M   'P 1'
#
loop_
_entity.id
_entity.type
_entity.pdbx_description
1 polymer ?
#
loop_
_entity_poly.entity_id
_entity_poly.type
_entity_poly.pdbx_seq_one_letter_code
_entity_poly.pdbx_strand_id
1 'polypeptide(L)'
;MWNLLFPAITPIINKVLDLIPNENERARAREQLEGDLQKAINQAAADQREINKIEAASSSVFVAGWRPALGWCCVLGCFWAFIGQPLMLWIVQAFELPFKTLPDIHTDYLLELVLAMLGL
;
A
#
# COMPACT_ATOMS: atom_id res chain seq x y z
N MET A 1 -1.27 6.39 -5.99
CA MET A 1 -1.10 7.18 -7.24
C MET A 1 -2.19 8.22 -7.42
N TRP A 2 -3.48 7.86 -7.31
CA TRP A 2 -4.58 8.82 -7.45
C TRP A 2 -4.54 9.98 -6.43
N ASN A 3 -4.22 9.70 -5.15
CA ASN A 3 -4.03 10.74 -4.12
C ASN A 3 -2.89 11.73 -4.41
N LEU A 4 -1.95 11.37 -5.30
CA LEU A 4 -0.85 12.25 -5.73
C LEU A 4 -1.24 13.07 -6.97
N LEU A 5 -2.09 12.51 -7.83
CA LEU A 5 -2.56 13.18 -9.05
C LEU A 5 -3.67 14.18 -8.77
N PHE A 6 -4.54 13.89 -7.80
CA PHE A 6 -5.65 14.78 -7.43
C PHE A 6 -5.21 16.23 -7.20
N PRO A 7 -4.29 16.55 -6.27
CA PRO A 7 -3.87 17.92 -6.00
C PRO A 7 -3.17 18.60 -7.20
N ALA A 8 -2.64 17.83 -8.15
CA ALA A 8 -2.04 18.36 -9.37
C ALA A 8 -3.08 18.75 -10.44
N ILE A 9 -4.23 18.06 -10.48
CA ILE A 9 -5.28 18.26 -11.49
C ILE A 9 -6.41 19.16 -10.96
N THR A 10 -6.63 19.23 -9.65
CA THR A 10 -7.61 20.11 -9.00
C THR A 10 -7.50 21.60 -9.43
N PRO A 11 -6.32 22.21 -9.56
CA PRO A 11 -6.19 23.61 -9.99
C PRO A 11 -6.70 23.83 -11.42
N ILE A 12 -6.50 22.84 -12.31
CA ILE A 12 -6.94 22.88 -13.71
C ILE A 12 -8.46 22.74 -13.77
N ILE A 13 -9.01 21.80 -12.99
CA ILE A 13 -10.46 21.60 -12.87
C ILE A 13 -11.15 22.87 -12.36
N ASN A 14 -10.59 23.51 -11.31
CA ASN A 14 -11.13 24.75 -10.76
C ASN A 14 -11.09 25.90 -11.78
N LYS A 15 -10.00 26.03 -12.55
CA LYS A 15 -9.89 27.05 -13.59
C LYS A 15 -10.90 26.85 -14.73
N VAL A 16 -11.22 25.60 -15.07
CA VAL A 16 -12.25 25.28 -16.07
C VAL A 16 -13.65 25.56 -15.52
N LEU A 17 -13.90 25.24 -14.26
CA LEU A 17 -15.19 25.51 -13.60
C LEU A 17 -15.44 27.01 -13.39
N ASP A 18 -14.39 27.80 -13.16
CA ASP A 18 -14.52 29.25 -12.98
C ASP A 18 -14.84 30.00 -14.28
N LEU A 19 -14.71 29.35 -15.45
CA LEU A 19 -15.21 29.87 -16.72
C LEU A 19 -16.73 29.78 -16.85
N ILE A 20 -17.42 29.03 -15.98
CA ILE A 20 -18.89 28.93 -15.96
C ILE A 20 -19.47 30.15 -15.23
N PRO A 21 -20.19 31.06 -15.91
CA PRO A 21 -20.61 32.33 -15.32
C PRO A 21 -21.67 32.21 -14.23
N ASN A 22 -22.52 31.18 -14.29
CA ASN A 22 -23.64 30.99 -13.36
C ASN A 22 -23.20 30.16 -12.15
N GLU A 23 -23.35 30.72 -10.95
CA GLU A 23 -22.95 30.09 -9.68
C GLU A 23 -23.68 28.76 -9.43
N ASN A 24 -24.97 28.68 -9.76
CA ASN A 24 -25.76 27.47 -9.59
C ASN A 24 -25.34 26.35 -10.56
N GLU A 25 -24.96 26.71 -11.79
CA GLU A 25 -24.48 25.72 -12.77
C GLU A 25 -23.06 25.27 -12.44
N ARG A 26 -22.21 26.17 -11.92
CA ARG A 26 -20.87 25.83 -11.43
C ARG A 26 -20.92 24.88 -10.24
N ALA A 27 -21.83 25.11 -9.30
CA ALA A 27 -22.03 24.22 -8.15
C ALA A 27 -22.49 22.81 -8.59
N ARG A 28 -23.45 22.73 -9.53
CA ARG A 28 -23.89 21.44 -10.11
C ARG A 28 -22.78 20.71 -10.87
N ALA A 29 -21.98 21.46 -11.65
CA ALA A 29 -20.85 20.90 -12.38
C ALA A 29 -19.76 20.36 -11.43
N ARG A 30 -19.49 21.07 -10.33
CA ARG A 30 -18.58 20.60 -9.25
C ARG A 30 -19.06 19.30 -8.63
N GLU A 31 -20.32 19.24 -8.23
CA GLU A 31 -20.91 18.04 -7.62
C GLU A 31 -20.90 16.84 -8.58
N GLN A 32 -21.22 17.05 -9.86
CA GLN A 32 -21.12 16.00 -10.89
C GLN A 32 -19.68 15.52 -11.08
N LEU A 33 -18.72 16.45 -11.18
CA LEU A 33 -17.30 16.12 -11.29
C LEU A 33 -16.80 15.33 -10.07
N GLU A 34 -17.13 15.74 -8.86
CA GLU A 34 -16.77 15.01 -7.64
C GLU A 34 -17.39 13.61 -7.64
N GLY A 35 -18.66 13.49 -8.02
CA GLY A 35 -19.35 12.20 -8.12
C GLY A 35 -18.73 11.28 -9.16
N ASP A 36 -18.37 11.80 -10.34
CA ASP A 36 -17.76 11.01 -11.41
C ASP A 36 -16.30 10.66 -11.11
N LEU A 37 -15.56 11.55 -10.44
CA LEU A 37 -14.22 11.25 -9.93
C LEU A 37 -14.29 10.13 -8.88
N GLN A 38 -15.23 10.19 -7.93
CA GLN A 38 -15.38 9.14 -6.93
C GLN A 38 -15.74 7.79 -7.57
N LYS A 39 -16.61 7.78 -8.59
CA LYS A 39 -16.91 6.57 -9.36
C LYS A 39 -15.67 6.04 -10.07
N ALA A 40 -14.88 6.90 -10.72
CA ALA A 40 -13.67 6.50 -11.41
C ALA A 40 -12.63 5.89 -10.46
N ILE A 41 -12.47 6.45 -9.26
CA ILE A 41 -11.62 5.89 -8.20
C ILE A 41 -12.09 4.50 -7.79
N ASN A 42 -13.38 4.39 -7.49
CA ASN A 42 -13.97 3.14 -7.04
C ASN A 42 -13.88 2.06 -8.12
N GLN A 43 -14.04 2.44 -9.39
CA GLN A 43 -13.90 1.55 -10.53
C GLN A 43 -12.44 1.09 -10.68
N ALA A 44 -11.47 2.00 -10.67
CA ALA A 44 -10.05 1.62 -10.74
C ALA A 44 -9.64 0.68 -9.59
N ALA A 45 -10.17 0.90 -8.38
CA ALA A 45 -9.96 0.00 -7.25
C ALA A 45 -10.68 -1.35 -7.42
N ALA A 46 -11.81 -1.40 -8.12
CA ALA A 46 -12.48 -2.64 -8.49
C ALA A 46 -11.67 -3.42 -9.54
N ASP A 47 -11.18 -2.74 -10.57
CA ASP A 47 -10.36 -3.34 -11.63
C ASP A 47 -9.07 -3.93 -11.03
N GLN A 48 -8.41 -3.22 -10.11
CA GLN A 48 -7.23 -3.75 -9.42
C GLN A 48 -7.55 -5.00 -8.59
N ARG A 49 -8.71 -5.05 -7.93
CA ARG A 49 -9.15 -6.25 -7.18
C ARG A 49 -9.42 -7.43 -8.11
N GLU A 50 -9.98 -7.18 -9.29
CA GLU A 50 -10.20 -8.21 -10.29
C GLU A 50 -8.88 -8.78 -10.82
N ILE A 51 -7.92 -7.92 -11.18
CA ILE A 51 -6.57 -8.34 -11.57
C ILE A 51 -5.95 -9.21 -10.47
N ASN A 52 -5.98 -8.77 -9.22
CA ASN A 52 -5.42 -9.53 -8.10
C ASN A 52 -6.08 -10.91 -7.94
N LYS A 53 -7.40 -11.00 -8.18
CA LYS A 53 -8.14 -12.27 -8.11
C LYS A 53 -7.74 -13.20 -9.24
N ILE A 54 -7.58 -12.67 -10.45
CA ILE A 54 -7.13 -13.44 -11.63
C ILE A 54 -5.70 -13.94 -11.43
N GLU A 55 -4.80 -13.08 -10.95
CA GLU A 55 -3.42 -13.45 -10.62
C GLU A 55 -3.37 -14.54 -9.57
N ALA A 56 -4.16 -14.41 -8.49
CA ALA A 56 -4.25 -15.42 -7.44
C ALA A 56 -4.84 -16.75 -7.92
N ALA A 57 -5.69 -16.75 -8.94
CA ALA A 57 -6.27 -17.95 -9.56
C ALA A 57 -5.37 -18.55 -10.66
N SER A 58 -4.25 -17.90 -11.00
CA SER A 58 -3.34 -18.40 -12.03
C SER A 58 -2.73 -19.75 -11.65
N SER A 59 -2.61 -20.66 -12.62
CA SER A 59 -1.92 -21.94 -12.44
C SER A 59 -0.39 -21.78 -12.31
N SER A 60 0.15 -20.62 -12.70
CA SER A 60 1.56 -20.31 -12.53
C SER A 60 1.85 -19.94 -11.08
N VAL A 61 2.66 -20.77 -10.40
CA VAL A 61 3.13 -20.51 -9.03
C VAL A 61 3.85 -19.17 -8.91
N PHE A 62 4.52 -18.71 -9.97
CA PHE A 62 5.17 -17.40 -9.97
C PHE A 62 4.16 -16.25 -9.96
N VAL A 63 3.05 -16.38 -10.71
CA VAL A 63 2.02 -15.34 -10.80
C VAL A 63 1.09 -15.35 -9.58
N ALA A 64 0.66 -16.53 -9.11
CA ALA A 64 -0.21 -16.61 -7.94
C ALA A 64 0.57 -16.46 -6.62
N GLY A 65 1.87 -16.81 -6.61
CA GLY A 65 2.66 -16.94 -5.40
C GLY A 65 3.41 -15.70 -4.96
N TRP A 66 3.60 -14.68 -5.80
CA TRP A 66 4.42 -13.51 -5.44
C TRP A 66 3.85 -12.72 -4.26
N ARG A 67 2.52 -12.53 -4.21
CA ARG A 67 1.82 -11.87 -3.09
C ARG A 67 1.97 -12.66 -1.78
N PRO A 68 1.64 -13.97 -1.73
CA PRO A 68 1.94 -14.80 -0.57
C PRO A 68 3.42 -14.78 -0.17
N ALA A 69 4.35 -14.85 -1.12
CA ALA A 69 5.78 -14.85 -0.84
C ALA A 69 6.22 -13.58 -0.12
N LEU A 70 5.79 -12.40 -0.58
CA LEU A 70 6.02 -11.13 0.12
C LEU A 70 5.41 -11.15 1.53
N GLY A 71 4.19 -11.68 1.68
CA GLY A 71 3.55 -11.85 2.98
C GLY A 71 4.37 -12.72 3.94
N TRP A 72 4.90 -13.85 3.47
CA TRP A 72 5.78 -14.72 4.26
C TRP A 72 7.09 -14.03 4.65
N CYS A 73 7.71 -13.29 3.73
CA CYS A 73 8.89 -12.48 4.04
C CYS A 73 8.57 -11.44 5.14
N CYS A 74 7.41 -10.79 5.08
CA CYS A 74 6.98 -9.86 6.11
C CYS A 74 6.75 -10.54 7.46
N VAL A 75 6.08 -11.70 7.48
CA VAL A 75 5.84 -12.47 8.71
C VAL A 75 7.16 -12.92 9.35
N LEU A 76 8.09 -13.45 8.55
CA LEU A 76 9.41 -13.88 9.03
C LEU A 76 10.25 -12.69 9.51
N GLY A 77 10.18 -11.56 8.80
CA GLY A 77 10.82 -10.31 9.22
C GLY A 77 10.28 -9.84 10.56
N CYS A 78 8.96 -9.76 10.73
CA CYS A 78 8.34 -9.35 11.99
C CYS A 78 8.68 -10.34 13.12
N PHE A 79 8.66 -11.64 12.83
CA PHE A 79 9.08 -12.65 13.79
C PHE A 79 10.52 -12.43 14.24
N TRP A 80 11.45 -12.19 13.31
CA TRP A 80 12.84 -11.90 13.65
C TRP A 80 12.97 -10.61 14.47
N ALA A 81 12.32 -9.51 14.07
CA ALA A 81 12.40 -8.22 14.76
C ALA A 81 11.93 -8.31 16.21
N PHE A 82 10.76 -8.92 16.43
CA PHE A 82 10.10 -8.87 17.74
C PHE A 82 10.39 -10.06 18.65
N ILE A 83 10.74 -11.23 18.08
CA ILE A 83 10.92 -12.47 18.85
C ILE A 83 12.30 -13.07 18.61
N GLY A 84 12.69 -13.26 17.35
CA GLY A 84 13.92 -13.97 16.99
C GLY A 84 15.18 -13.28 17.50
N GLN A 85 15.34 -11.98 17.21
CA GLN A 85 16.47 -11.17 17.61
C GLN A 85 16.61 -11.08 19.14
N PRO A 86 15.58 -10.70 19.94
CA PRO A 86 15.73 -10.66 21.40
C PRO A 86 15.98 -12.03 22.01
N LEU A 87 15.36 -13.09 21.50
CA LEU A 87 15.60 -14.46 21.98
C LEU A 87 17.04 -14.91 21.67
N MET A 88 17.54 -14.62 20.48
CA MET A 88 18.93 -14.93 20.10
C MET A 88 19.93 -14.11 20.91
N LEU A 89 19.64 -12.84 21.23
CA LEU A 89 20.49 -12.03 22.10
C LEU A 89 20.57 -12.66 23.50
N TRP A 90 19.44 -13.12 24.02
CA TRP A 90 19.39 -13.83 25.29
C TRP A 90 20.22 -15.13 25.25
N ILE A 91 20.11 -15.95 24.19
CA ILE A 91 20.92 -17.17 24.03
C ILE A 91 22.41 -16.86 23.96
N VAL A 92 22.82 -15.86 23.16
CA VAL A 92 24.23 -15.46 23.02
C VAL A 92 24.81 -15.03 24.36
N GLN A 93 24.05 -14.27 25.14
CA GLN A 93 24.46 -13.85 26.49
C GLN A 93 24.49 -15.03 27.48
N ALA A 94 23.50 -15.92 27.44
CA ALA A 94 23.41 -17.06 28.36
C ALA A 94 24.51 -18.10 28.16
N PHE A 95 24.99 -18.28 26.93
CA PHE A 95 26.03 -19.26 26.57
C PHE A 95 27.41 -18.63 26.28
N GLU A 96 27.59 -17.34 26.57
CA GLU A 96 28.83 -16.59 26.35
C GLU A 96 29.43 -16.79 24.92
N LEU A 97 28.55 -16.88 23.92
CA LEU A 97 28.97 -17.12 22.54
C LEU A 97 29.72 -15.90 21.99
N PRO A 98 30.72 -16.10 21.09
CA PRO A 98 31.57 -15.01 20.59
C PRO A 98 30.87 -14.05 19.61
N PHE A 99 29.54 -14.10 19.51
CA PHE A 99 28.76 -13.23 18.64
C PHE A 99 28.47 -11.90 19.33
N LYS A 100 28.97 -10.80 18.74
CA LYS A 100 28.86 -9.46 19.34
C LYS A 100 27.62 -8.68 18.89
N THR A 101 27.09 -9.01 17.72
CA THR A 101 25.95 -8.33 17.09
C THR A 101 25.13 -9.35 16.30
N LEU A 102 23.82 -9.27 16.40
CA LEU A 102 22.92 -10.05 15.55
C LEU A 102 22.55 -9.25 14.28
N PRO A 103 22.13 -9.94 13.21
CA PRO A 103 21.52 -9.29 12.06
C PRO A 103 20.38 -8.36 12.48
N ASP A 104 20.50 -7.09 12.10
CA ASP A 104 19.46 -6.10 12.30
C ASP A 104 18.65 -5.93 11.01
N ILE A 105 17.35 -5.65 11.16
CA ILE A 105 16.45 -5.44 10.04
C ILE A 105 15.78 -4.08 10.16
N HIS A 106 15.75 -3.35 9.05
CA HIS A 106 15.08 -2.06 8.94
C HIS A 106 13.57 -2.24 9.10
N THR A 107 13.12 -2.14 10.34
CA THR A 107 11.74 -2.43 10.72
C THR A 107 10.77 -1.41 10.13
N ASP A 108 11.21 -0.18 9.87
CA ASP A 108 10.40 0.86 9.22
C ASP A 108 9.97 0.43 7.81
N TYR A 109 10.90 0.03 6.95
CA TYR A 109 10.60 -0.46 5.60
C TYR A 109 9.77 -1.74 5.61
N LEU A 110 9.99 -2.61 6.60
CA LEU A 110 9.21 -3.83 6.78
C LEU A 110 7.75 -3.51 7.10
N LEU A 111 7.51 -2.58 8.04
CA LEU A 111 6.17 -2.17 8.45
C LEU A 111 5.46 -1.40 7.33
N GLU A 112 6.16 -0.53 6.59
CA GLU A 112 5.62 0.12 5.39
C GLU A 112 5.13 -0.90 4.36
N LEU A 113 5.93 -1.95 4.11
CA LEU A 113 5.56 -3.03 3.19
C LEU A 113 4.35 -3.84 3.70
N VAL A 114 4.30 -4.12 5.01
CA VAL A 114 3.15 -4.80 5.64
C VAL A 114 1.87 -3.98 5.47
N LEU A 115 1.92 -2.69 5.80
CA LEU A 115 0.77 -1.78 5.68
C LEU A 115 0.29 -1.68 4.24
N ALA A 116 1.22 -1.52 3.29
CA ALA A 116 0.90 -1.49 1.86
C ALA A 116 0.21 -2.78 1.39
N MET A 117 0.65 -3.95 1.87
CA MET A 117 0.03 -5.24 1.55
C MET A 117 -1.35 -5.44 2.18
N LEU A 118 -1.60 -4.81 3.33
CA LEU A 118 -2.92 -4.78 3.99
C LEU A 118 -3.86 -3.73 3.39
N GLY A 119 -3.33 -2.83 2.55
CA GLY A 119 -4.09 -1.73 1.95
C GLY A 119 -4.43 -0.62 2.95
N LEU A 120 -3.56 -0.41 3.95
CA LEU A 120 -3.68 0.60 5.01
C LEU A 120 -2.85 1.85 4.70
#